data_AF-A0A1G3HL13-F1
#
_entry.id   AF-A0A1G3HL13-F1
#
_cell.length_a   1.000
_cell.length_b   1.000
_cell.length_c   1.000
_cell.angle_alpha   90.00
_cell.angle_beta   90.00
_cell.angle_gamma   90.00
#
_symmetry.space_group_name_H-M   'P 1'
#
loop_
_entity.id
_entity.type
_entity.pdbx_description
1 polymer ?
#
loop_
_entity_poly.entity_id
_entity_poly.type
_entity_poly.pdbx_seq_one_letter_code
_entity_poly.pdbx_strand_id
1 'polypeptide(L)'
;MSKKLMLILSAATLLAAPAAQALTDREHLFKWCTRDSSVAAGRCIGYLLAAEDALAADSIEGVRACLPRDITLQQQHKIVVDWLTANPDATAGTALGLVARAYAQHYPCNR
;
A
#
# COMPACT_ATOMS: atom_id res chain seq x y z
N MET A 1 31.57 -8.47 56.82
CA MET A 1 31.64 -7.56 55.66
C MET A 1 30.77 -8.11 54.56
N SER A 2 29.94 -7.25 53.98
CA SER A 2 28.61 -7.58 53.47
C SER A 2 28.61 -8.08 52.02
N LYS A 3 28.07 -9.29 51.81
CA LYS A 3 27.56 -9.77 50.51
C LYS A 3 26.27 -9.00 50.16
N LYS A 4 26.41 -7.75 49.72
CA LYS A 4 25.30 -6.95 49.19
C LYS A 4 25.84 -6.04 48.10
N LEU A 5 26.04 -6.56 46.90
CA LEU A 5 25.92 -5.80 45.65
C LEU A 5 26.09 -6.77 44.48
N MET A 6 25.46 -6.45 43.36
CA MET A 6 25.44 -7.21 42.10
C MET A 6 24.33 -8.26 41.97
N LEU A 7 23.10 -7.84 42.24
CA LEU A 7 21.93 -8.27 41.47
C LEU A 7 21.14 -6.99 41.17
N ILE A 8 20.46 -6.96 40.02
CA ILE A 8 19.78 -5.81 39.40
C ILE A 8 20.68 -5.04 38.39
N LEU A 9 21.00 -5.71 37.29
CA LEU A 9 21.22 -5.06 35.99
C LEU A 9 20.22 -5.65 34.98
N SER A 10 18.93 -5.55 35.31
CA SER A 10 17.84 -6.15 34.54
C SER A 10 16.72 -5.14 34.31
N ALA A 11 17.01 -4.03 33.63
CA ALA A 11 15.96 -3.11 33.17
C ALA A 11 16.50 -2.12 32.12
N ALA A 12 16.55 -2.50 30.84
CA ALA A 12 16.54 -1.52 29.72
C ALA A 12 16.41 -2.14 28.31
N THR A 13 16.16 -3.43 28.12
CA THR A 13 15.99 -4.01 26.77
C THR A 13 14.55 -4.39 26.50
N LEU A 14 13.63 -3.43 26.58
CA LEU A 14 12.25 -3.63 26.11
C LEU A 14 11.80 -2.38 25.36
N LEU A 15 11.42 -2.61 24.09
CA LEU A 15 10.69 -1.73 23.16
C LEU A 15 11.54 -0.87 22.20
N ALA A 16 12.49 -1.49 21.49
CA ALA A 16 12.59 -1.16 20.07
C ALA A 16 11.44 -1.91 19.38
N ALA A 17 10.25 -1.31 19.34
CA ALA A 17 9.22 -1.78 18.42
C ALA A 17 9.85 -1.73 17.01
N PRO A 18 9.71 -2.77 16.18
CA PRO A 18 10.11 -2.64 14.79
C PRO A 18 9.38 -1.41 14.25
N ALA A 19 10.14 -0.43 13.74
CA ALA A 19 9.55 0.63 12.94
C ALA A 19 8.63 -0.08 11.95
N ALA A 20 7.33 0.26 11.95
CA ALA A 20 6.38 -0.29 11.00
C ALA A 20 7.09 -0.32 9.66
N GLN A 21 7.36 -1.52 9.13
CA GLN A 21 8.11 -1.66 7.88
C GLN A 21 7.45 -0.68 6.93
N ALA A 22 8.24 0.24 6.36
CA ALA A 22 7.71 1.25 5.46
C ALA A 22 7.13 0.51 4.25
N LEU A 23 5.85 0.14 4.37
CA LEU A 23 5.08 -0.42 3.28
C LEU A 23 5.15 0.65 2.19
N THR A 24 5.35 0.22 0.95
CA THR A 24 5.36 1.11 -0.20
C THR A 24 4.21 2.10 -0.06
N ASP A 25 4.54 3.39 -0.07
CA ASP A 25 3.61 4.48 0.18
C ASP A 25 3.12 5.13 -1.12
N ARG A 26 2.34 6.20 -0.98
CA ARG A 26 1.85 7.03 -2.08
C ARG A 26 2.97 7.53 -2.99
N GLU A 27 4.06 8.04 -2.41
CA GLU A 27 5.14 8.65 -3.19
C GLU A 27 5.80 7.60 -4.08
N HIS A 28 6.08 6.41 -3.54
CA HIS A 28 6.64 5.31 -4.30
C HIS A 28 5.70 4.86 -5.41
N LEU A 29 4.42 4.65 -5.12
CA LEU A 29 3.42 4.24 -6.12
C LEU A 29 3.32 5.28 -7.25
N PHE A 30 3.14 6.56 -6.90
CA PHE A 30 3.03 7.64 -7.87
C PHE A 30 4.28 7.76 -8.73
N LYS A 31 5.46 7.68 -8.11
CA LYS A 31 6.76 7.69 -8.78
C LYS A 31 6.88 6.52 -9.76
N TRP A 32 6.46 5.33 -9.38
CA TRP A 32 6.57 4.16 -10.26
C TRP A 32 5.61 4.23 -11.44
N CYS A 33 4.41 4.77 -11.23
CA CYS A 33 3.41 4.88 -12.27
C CYS A 33 3.60 6.08 -13.21
N THR A 34 4.51 7.01 -12.92
CA THR A 34 4.70 8.24 -13.75
C THR A 34 6.09 8.39 -14.35
N ARG A 35 7.08 7.60 -13.93
CA ARG A 35 8.45 7.68 -14.46
C ARG A 35 8.64 6.86 -15.71
N ASP A 36 9.44 7.41 -16.63
CA ASP A 36 9.94 6.70 -17.81
C ASP A 36 11.13 5.78 -17.43
N SER A 37 10.81 4.62 -16.85
CA SER A 37 11.77 3.57 -16.51
C SER A 37 11.08 2.22 -16.52
N SER A 38 11.66 1.23 -17.19
CA SER A 38 11.10 -0.12 -17.27
C SER A 38 10.93 -0.78 -15.90
N VAL A 39 11.87 -0.55 -14.97
CA VAL A 39 11.78 -1.06 -13.59
C VAL A 39 10.65 -0.38 -12.81
N ALA A 40 10.49 0.93 -12.99
CA ALA A 40 9.41 1.69 -12.37
C ALA A 40 8.04 1.23 -12.91
N ALA A 41 7.92 1.13 -14.23
CA ALA A 41 6.71 0.64 -14.89
C ALA A 41 6.34 -0.77 -14.44
N GLY A 42 7.32 -1.69 -14.35
CA GLY A 42 7.10 -3.04 -13.86
C GLY A 42 6.60 -3.09 -12.42
N ARG A 43 7.13 -2.22 -11.54
CA ARG A 43 6.61 -2.10 -10.16
C ARG A 43 5.19 -1.55 -10.13
N CYS A 44 4.88 -0.53 -10.93
CA CYS A 44 3.52 -0.01 -11.01
C CYS A 44 2.54 -1.11 -11.45
N ILE A 45 2.80 -1.78 -12.57
CA ILE A 45 1.96 -2.86 -13.10
C ILE A 45 1.79 -3.98 -12.07
N GLY A 46 2.85 -4.34 -11.34
CA GLY A 46 2.77 -5.34 -10.28
C GLY A 46 1.76 -4.98 -9.18
N TYR A 47 1.69 -3.72 -8.76
CA TYR A 47 0.69 -3.26 -7.79
C TYR A 47 -0.74 -3.24 -8.37
N LEU A 48 -0.91 -2.91 -9.64
CA LEU A 48 -2.21 -2.92 -10.31
C LEU A 48 -2.79 -4.33 -10.36
N LEU A 49 -2.01 -5.30 -10.85
CA LEU A 49 -2.40 -6.70 -10.94
C LEU A 49 -2.63 -7.32 -9.56
N ALA A 50 -1.73 -7.07 -8.61
CA ALA A 50 -1.90 -7.60 -7.26
C ALA A 50 -3.16 -7.05 -6.58
N ALA A 51 -3.52 -5.79 -6.83
CA ALA A 51 -4.77 -5.23 -6.32
C ALA A 51 -6.00 -5.82 -7.02
N GLU A 52 -5.96 -6.01 -8.34
CA GLU A 52 -7.03 -6.67 -9.10
C GLU A 52 -7.32 -8.07 -8.56
N ASP A 53 -6.29 -8.91 -8.44
CA ASP A 53 -6.41 -10.28 -7.93
C ASP A 53 -6.89 -10.32 -6.48
N ALA A 54 -6.33 -9.46 -5.62
CA ALA A 54 -6.72 -9.41 -4.22
C ALA A 54 -8.17 -8.91 -4.05
N LEU A 55 -8.61 -7.92 -4.83
CA LEU A 55 -9.99 -7.39 -4.80
C LEU A 55 -11.01 -8.37 -5.37
N ALA A 56 -10.60 -9.24 -6.30
CA ALA A 56 -11.43 -10.34 -6.76
C ALA A 56 -11.66 -11.39 -5.65
N ALA A 57 -10.71 -11.54 -4.71
CA ALA A 57 -10.82 -12.47 -3.59
C ALA A 57 -11.55 -11.86 -2.39
N ASP A 58 -11.14 -10.68 -1.91
CA ASP A 58 -11.73 -9.99 -0.77
C ASP A 58 -11.36 -8.49 -0.73
N SER A 59 -11.69 -7.77 0.35
CA SER A 59 -11.30 -6.38 0.54
C SER A 59 -9.80 -6.20 0.81
N ILE A 60 -9.23 -5.09 0.32
CA ILE A 60 -7.89 -4.61 0.68
C ILE A 60 -8.06 -3.47 1.68
N GLU A 61 -7.54 -3.62 2.89
CA GLU A 61 -7.68 -2.61 3.96
C GLU A 61 -9.14 -2.18 4.19
N GLY A 62 -10.09 -3.13 4.06
CA GLY A 62 -11.53 -2.88 4.19
C GLY A 62 -12.18 -2.20 2.99
N VAL A 63 -11.42 -1.92 1.93
CA VAL A 63 -11.91 -1.33 0.67
C VAL A 63 -12.28 -2.44 -0.30
N ARG A 64 -13.48 -2.34 -0.88
CA ARG A 64 -13.96 -3.20 -1.97
C ARG A 64 -14.08 -2.39 -3.26
N ALA A 65 -13.73 -3.01 -4.39
CA ALA A 65 -13.98 -2.47 -5.72
C ALA A 65 -14.40 -3.62 -6.64
N CYS A 66 -15.27 -3.33 -7.61
CA CYS A 66 -15.87 -4.32 -8.49
C CYS A 66 -15.46 -4.04 -9.93
N LEU A 67 -14.22 -4.40 -10.27
CA LEU A 67 -13.64 -4.18 -11.59
C LEU A 67 -14.35 -5.04 -12.65
N PRO A 68 -14.55 -4.52 -13.88
CA PRO A 68 -15.07 -5.32 -14.97
C PRO A 68 -14.04 -6.36 -15.42
N ARG A 69 -14.50 -7.53 -15.87
CA ARG A 69 -13.64 -8.67 -16.23
C ARG A 69 -12.66 -8.38 -17.38
N ASP A 70 -12.97 -7.41 -18.20
CA ASP A 70 -12.23 -7.01 -19.40
C ASP A 70 -11.42 -5.71 -19.19
N ILE A 71 -11.21 -5.30 -17.93
CA ILE A 71 -10.40 -4.12 -17.64
C ILE A 71 -8.95 -4.32 -18.11
N THR A 72 -8.43 -3.35 -18.85
CA THR A 72 -7.06 -3.39 -19.36
C THR A 72 -6.08 -2.78 -18.36
N LEU A 73 -4.81 -3.20 -18.41
CA LEU A 73 -3.73 -2.56 -17.64
C LEU A 73 -3.62 -1.06 -17.89
N GLN A 74 -3.91 -0.61 -19.12
CA GLN A 74 -3.90 0.82 -19.46
C GLN A 74 -5.00 1.59 -18.74
N GLN A 75 -6.21 1.03 -18.65
CA GLN A 75 -7.32 1.62 -17.89
C GLN A 75 -7.00 1.65 -16.39
N GLN A 76 -6.52 0.52 -15.84
CA GLN A 76 -6.08 0.43 -14.46
C GLN A 76 -5.04 1.50 -14.11
N HIS A 77 -3.99 1.60 -14.93
CA HIS A 77 -2.93 2.59 -14.78
C HIS A 77 -3.48 4.02 -14.79
N LYS A 78 -4.32 4.34 -15.78
CA LYS A 78 -4.95 5.66 -15.89
C LYS A 78 -5.77 6.00 -14.65
N ILE A 79 -6.62 5.08 -14.18
CA ILE A 79 -7.47 5.29 -13.00
C ILE A 79 -6.61 5.62 -11.77
N VAL A 80 -5.55 4.85 -11.54
CA VAL A 80 -4.68 5.04 -10.38
C VAL A 80 -3.89 6.35 -10.47
N VAL A 81 -3.31 6.67 -11.63
CA VAL A 81 -2.56 7.93 -11.80
C VAL A 81 -3.48 9.15 -11.66
N ASP A 82 -4.65 9.14 -12.30
CA ASP A 82 -5.63 10.23 -12.18
C ASP A 82 -6.05 10.42 -10.72
N TRP A 83 -6.31 9.32 -10.01
CA TRP A 83 -6.71 9.36 -8.60
C TRP A 83 -5.60 9.90 -7.69
N LEU A 84 -4.36 9.43 -7.82
CA LEU A 84 -3.22 9.90 -7.02
C LEU A 84 -2.88 11.37 -7.29
N THR A 85 -3.17 11.84 -8.50
CA THR A 85 -3.03 13.25 -8.90
C THR A 85 -4.11 14.11 -8.26
N ALA A 86 -5.36 13.64 -8.28
CA ALA A 86 -6.49 14.34 -7.66
C ALA A 86 -6.49 14.30 -6.12
N ASN A 87 -5.75 13.36 -5.52
CA ASN A 87 -5.68 13.16 -4.07
C ASN A 87 -4.22 13.25 -3.57
N PRO A 88 -3.59 14.44 -3.59
CA PRO A 88 -2.18 14.59 -3.19
C PRO A 88 -1.93 14.24 -1.72
N ASP A 89 -2.92 14.42 -0.85
CA ASP A 89 -2.81 14.22 0.59
C ASP A 89 -3.22 12.80 1.05
N ALA A 90 -3.57 11.91 0.12
CA ALA A 90 -3.93 10.52 0.43
C ALA A 90 -2.71 9.69 0.83
N THR A 91 -2.28 9.84 2.08
CA THR A 91 -1.12 9.16 2.66
C THR A 91 -1.47 7.95 3.53
N ALA A 92 -2.76 7.75 3.81
CA ALA A 92 -3.22 6.66 4.64
C ALA A 92 -3.25 5.33 3.87
N GLY A 93 -2.62 4.30 4.46
CA GLY A 93 -2.61 2.94 3.93
C GLY A 93 -1.38 2.61 3.10
N THR A 94 -1.36 1.39 2.58
CA THR A 94 -0.31 0.91 1.68
C THR A 94 -0.56 1.34 0.25
N ALA A 95 0.42 1.20 -0.64
CA ALA A 95 0.23 1.35 -2.08
C ALA A 95 -0.88 0.44 -2.63
N LEU A 96 -1.04 -0.78 -2.11
CA LEU A 96 -2.20 -1.63 -2.47
C LEU A 96 -3.52 -1.01 -2.01
N GLY A 97 -3.57 -0.48 -0.78
CA GLY A 97 -4.73 0.24 -0.27
C GLY A 97 -5.08 1.48 -1.10
N LEU A 98 -4.08 2.22 -1.59
CA LEU A 98 -4.29 3.37 -2.46
C LEU A 98 -4.83 2.97 -3.85
N VAL A 99 -4.29 1.90 -4.45
CA VAL A 99 -4.85 1.33 -5.69
C VAL A 99 -6.30 0.89 -5.46
N ALA A 100 -6.59 0.19 -4.36
CA ALA A 100 -7.93 -0.25 -4.02
C ALA A 100 -8.92 0.91 -3.89
N ARG A 101 -8.51 2.02 -3.25
CA ARG A 101 -9.33 3.24 -3.14
C ARG A 101 -9.58 3.90 -4.49
N ALA A 102 -8.57 3.98 -5.34
CA ALA A 102 -8.71 4.49 -6.69
C ALA A 102 -9.72 3.66 -7.50
N TYR A 103 -9.60 2.33 -7.44
CA TYR A 103 -10.56 1.43 -8.07
C TYR A 103 -11.96 1.55 -7.47
N ALA A 104 -12.10 1.63 -6.14
CA ALA A 104 -13.40 1.72 -5.49
C ALA A 104 -14.14 3.02 -5.83
N GLN A 105 -13.42 4.13 -6.03
CA GLN A 105 -14.03 5.39 -6.47
C GLN A 105 -14.56 5.30 -7.90
N HIS A 106 -13.88 4.56 -8.79
CA HIS A 106 -14.28 4.42 -10.19
C HIS A 106 -15.29 3.29 -10.42
N TYR A 107 -15.13 2.18 -9.69
CA TYR A 107 -15.90 0.95 -9.77
C TYR A 107 -16.42 0.53 -8.38
N PRO A 108 -17.34 1.33 -7.78
CA PRO A 108 -17.96 0.94 -6.52
C PRO A 108 -18.75 -0.36 -6.71
N CYS A 109 -18.67 -1.25 -5.71
CA CYS A 109 -19.50 -2.44 -5.68
C CYS A 109 -20.95 -2.06 -5.36
N ASN A 110 -21.84 -2.20 -6.33
CA ASN A 110 -23.28 -2.17 -6.08
C ASN A 110 -23.69 -3.52 -5.47
N ARG A 111 -24.49 -3.47 -4.39
CA ARG A 111 -24.89 -4.64 -3.59
C ARG A 111 -25.46 -5.77 -4.44
#